data_AF-A0A960HGR7-F1
#
_entry.id   AF-A0A960HGR7-F1
#
_cell.length_a   1.000
_cell.length_b   1.000
_cell.length_c   1.000
_cell.angle_alpha   90.00
_cell.angle_beta   90.00
_cell.angle_gamma   90.00
#
_symmetry.space_group_name_H-M   'P 1'
#
loop_
_entity.id
_entity.type
_entity.pdbx_description
1 polymer ?
#
loop_
_entity_poly.entity_id
_entity_poly.type
_entity_poly.pdbx_seq_one_letter_code
_entity_poly.pdbx_strand_id
1 'polypeptide(L)'
;MRWWCSQLFEEWSWTPRPYLGVWTIVAGLWLSRHLSLRRFRGRVGTVGVTTRQRWWFWLGLLTFWLSSDWPVGALGAGYLLMVHMAQYLLYTFAAAPLLLLSMPEWRLRAVVQRFHLHGTLKVLTRPLPAVLLANGVLISTHMPWTVDTVR
;
A
#
# COMPACT_ATOMS: atom_id res chain seq x y z
N MET A 1 11.76 -7.43 17.58
CA MET A 1 11.11 -6.22 18.13
C MET A 1 9.61 -6.30 17.85
N ARG A 2 8.80 -6.62 18.86
CA ARG A 2 7.41 -7.09 18.69
C ARG A 2 6.37 -6.01 18.39
N TRP A 3 6.74 -4.74 18.51
CA TRP A 3 5.84 -3.58 18.39
C TRP A 3 5.95 -2.86 17.04
N TRP A 4 6.92 -3.23 16.21
CA TRP A 4 7.20 -2.57 14.94
C TRP A 4 6.42 -3.18 13.78
N CYS A 5 6.38 -4.51 13.69
CA CYS A 5 5.82 -5.24 12.55
C CYS A 5 4.68 -6.15 13.01
N SER A 6 3.61 -6.23 12.22
CA SER A 6 2.47 -7.13 12.47
C SER A 6 2.74 -8.57 12.07
N GLN A 7 3.78 -8.84 11.28
CA GLN A 7 4.21 -10.17 10.84
C GLN A 7 5.02 -10.88 11.94
N LEU A 8 4.36 -11.26 13.03
CA LEU A 8 4.95 -12.03 14.13
C LEU A 8 4.17 -13.33 14.33
N PHE A 9 4.89 -14.44 14.46
CA PHE A 9 4.32 -15.74 14.82
C PHE A 9 4.11 -15.79 16.34
N GLU A 10 3.00 -15.24 16.80
CA GLU A 10 2.58 -15.30 18.19
C GLU A 10 1.23 -15.99 18.31
N GLU A 11 0.99 -16.60 19.47
CA GLU A 11 -0.31 -17.12 19.84
C GLU A 11 -1.35 -15.99 19.83
N TRP A 12 -2.51 -16.30 19.27
CA TRP A 12 -3.58 -15.32 19.16
C TRP A 12 -4.04 -14.83 20.53
N SER A 13 -4.10 -13.52 20.73
CA SER A 13 -4.65 -12.91 21.92
C SER A 13 -5.56 -11.73 21.57
N TRP A 14 -6.64 -11.59 22.32
CA TRP A 14 -7.58 -10.47 22.21
C TRP A 14 -7.05 -9.17 22.82
N THR A 15 -5.74 -9.08 23.08
CA THR A 15 -5.11 -7.86 23.56
C THR A 15 -4.85 -6.92 22.39
N PRO A 16 -5.46 -5.72 22.35
CA PRO A 16 -5.22 -4.78 21.26
C PRO A 16 -3.75 -4.36 21.26
N ARG A 17 -3.09 -4.50 20.11
CA ARG A 17 -1.68 -4.14 19.95
C ARG A 17 -1.50 -3.30 18.68
N PRO A 18 -1.29 -1.98 18.82
CA PRO A 18 -0.98 -1.15 17.66
C PRO A 18 0.46 -1.40 17.19
N TYR A 19 0.65 -1.61 15.90
CA TYR A 19 1.99 -1.79 15.33
C TYR A 19 2.56 -0.47 14.81
N LEU A 20 3.61 0.05 15.45
CA LEU A 20 4.16 1.38 15.12
C LEU A 20 4.65 1.48 13.67
N GLY A 21 5.12 0.40 13.05
CA GLY A 21 5.48 0.40 11.62
C GLY A 21 4.29 0.68 10.71
N VAL A 22 3.10 0.17 11.04
CA VAL A 22 1.88 0.45 10.26
C VAL A 22 1.49 1.92 10.40
N TRP A 23 1.49 2.43 11.64
CA TRP A 23 1.15 3.82 11.92
C TRP A 23 2.14 4.81 11.30
N THR A 24 3.44 4.48 11.25
CA THR A 24 4.44 5.33 10.58
C THR A 24 4.22 5.38 9.07
N ILE A 25 3.85 4.27 8.42
CA ILE A 25 3.50 4.26 6.98
C ILE A 25 2.23 5.06 6.73
N VAL A 26 1.18 4.86 7.53
CA VAL A 26 -0.09 5.61 7.43
C VAL A 26 0.15 7.12 7.60
N ALA A 27 0.90 7.50 8.64
CA ALA A 27 1.28 8.89 8.88
C ALA A 27 2.13 9.46 7.74
N GLY A 28 3.06 8.67 7.19
CA GLY A 28 3.89 9.04 6.04
C GLY A 28 3.05 9.29 4.77
N LEU A 29 2.09 8.42 4.46
CA LEU A 29 1.17 8.58 3.33
C LEU A 29 0.30 9.84 3.51
N TRP A 30 -0.24 10.05 4.70
CA TRP A 30 -1.01 11.25 5.03
C TRP A 30 -0.17 12.53 4.92
N LEU A 31 1.02 12.54 5.53
CA LEU A 31 1.92 13.68 5.54
C LEU A 31 2.41 14.01 4.12
N SER A 32 2.80 13.00 3.34
CA SER A 32 3.23 13.19 1.94
C SER A 32 2.13 13.84 1.10
N ARG A 33 0.86 13.44 1.29
CA ARG A 33 -0.29 14.07 0.63
C ARG A 33 -0.45 15.51 1.09
N HIS A 34 -0.41 15.76 2.39
CA HIS A 34 -0.60 17.09 2.96
C HIS A 34 0.48 18.08 2.50
N LEU A 35 1.76 17.67 2.59
CA LEU A 35 2.90 18.46 2.13
C LEU A 35 2.84 18.73 0.63
N SER A 36 2.46 17.72 -0.18
CA SER A 36 2.28 17.89 -1.62
C SER A 36 1.20 18.93 -1.93
N LEU A 37 0.06 18.89 -1.23
CA LEU A 37 -1.02 19.85 -1.42
C LEU A 37 -0.62 21.26 -0.97
N ARG A 38 0.07 21.40 0.17
CA ARG A 38 0.59 22.70 0.64
C ARG A 38 1.58 23.31 -0.35
N ARG A 39 2.57 22.53 -0.80
CA ARG A 39 3.62 22.98 -1.72
C ARG A 39 3.07 23.45 -3.07
N PHE A 40 2.09 22.73 -3.62
CA PHE A 40 1.50 23.09 -4.91
C PHE A 40 0.45 24.20 -4.80
N ARG A 41 -0.30 24.29 -3.69
CA ARG A 41 -1.21 25.44 -3.44
C ARG A 41 -0.46 26.77 -3.46
N GLY A 42 0.75 26.81 -2.89
CA GLY A 42 1.62 27.99 -2.94
C GLY A 42 2.17 28.35 -4.33
N ARG A 43 2.04 27.48 -5.34
CA ARG A 43 2.57 27.69 -6.70
C ARG A 43 1.50 28.07 -7.74
N VAL A 44 0.26 27.60 -7.59
CA VAL A 44 -0.76 27.67 -8.67
C VAL A 44 -2.13 28.20 -8.18
N GLY A 45 -2.28 28.58 -6.91
CA GLY A 45 -3.50 29.22 -6.37
C GLY A 45 -4.69 28.28 -6.15
N THR A 46 -5.03 27.42 -7.13
CA THR A 46 -6.13 26.44 -7.03
C THR A 46 -5.74 25.08 -7.61
N VAL A 47 -5.12 24.25 -6.76
CA VAL A 47 -4.82 22.87 -7.12
C VAL A 47 -6.03 22.02 -6.77
N GLY A 48 -6.98 21.92 -7.71
CA GLY A 48 -8.25 21.23 -7.50
C GLY A 48 -8.06 19.73 -7.26
N VAL A 49 -8.14 19.29 -6.01
CA VAL A 49 -8.40 17.88 -5.69
C VAL A 49 -9.90 17.68 -5.59
N THR A 50 -10.44 16.80 -6.42
CA THR A 50 -11.87 16.50 -6.45
C THR A 50 -12.31 15.82 -5.15
N THR A 51 -13.59 15.95 -4.78
CA THR A 51 -14.14 15.25 -3.60
C THR A 51 -13.94 13.74 -3.72
N ARG A 52 -14.04 13.18 -4.93
CA ARG A 52 -13.80 11.75 -5.22
C ARG A 52 -12.35 11.33 -4.91
N GLN A 53 -11.36 12.14 -5.29
CA GLN A 53 -9.95 11.90 -4.95
C GLN A 53 -9.64 12.02 -3.46
N ARG A 54 -10.45 12.74 -2.69
CA ARG A 54 -10.34 12.75 -1.22
C ARG A 54 -10.89 11.45 -0.63
N TRP A 55 -12.05 11.00 -1.12
CA TRP A 55 -12.64 9.73 -0.70
C TRP A 55 -11.75 8.55 -1.05
N TRP A 56 -11.22 8.45 -2.27
CA TRP A 56 -10.29 7.37 -2.64
C TRP A 56 -9.04 7.34 -1.77
N PHE A 57 -8.53 8.51 -1.35
CA PHE A 57 -7.38 8.54 -0.44
C PHE A 57 -7.73 7.93 0.91
N TRP A 58 -8.83 8.37 1.52
CA TRP A 58 -9.23 7.89 2.83
C TRP A 58 -9.64 6.42 2.80
N LEU A 59 -10.36 5.99 1.76
CA LEU A 59 -10.69 4.58 1.57
C LEU A 59 -9.43 3.74 1.39
N GLY A 60 -8.50 4.13 0.53
CA GLY A 60 -7.25 3.39 0.34
C GLY A 60 -6.39 3.33 1.60
N LEU A 61 -6.30 4.44 2.35
CA LEU A 61 -5.55 4.52 3.61
C LEU A 61 -6.20 3.66 4.70
N LEU A 62 -7.53 3.70 4.82
CA LEU A 62 -8.30 2.88 5.76
C LEU A 62 -8.16 1.40 5.42
N THR A 63 -8.29 1.02 4.15
CA THR A 63 -8.10 -0.36 3.71
C THR A 63 -6.71 -0.87 4.06
N PHE A 64 -5.66 -0.09 3.77
CA PHE A 64 -4.29 -0.44 4.13
C PHE A 64 -4.10 -0.59 5.64
N TRP A 65 -4.60 0.35 6.43
CA TRP A 65 -4.49 0.29 7.88
C TRP A 65 -5.22 -0.92 8.46
N LEU A 66 -6.48 -1.13 8.05
CA LEU A 66 -7.32 -2.23 8.53
C LEU A 66 -6.71 -3.59 8.21
N SER A 67 -6.10 -3.76 7.05
CA SER A 67 -5.47 -5.03 6.69
C SER A 67 -4.11 -5.24 7.38
N SER A 68 -3.41 -4.16 7.76
CA SER A 68 -2.05 -4.24 8.32
C SER A 68 -1.98 -4.26 9.84
N ASP A 69 -2.90 -3.55 10.52
CA ASP A 69 -2.89 -3.38 11.97
C ASP A 69 -3.68 -4.51 12.66
N TRP A 70 -3.59 -4.57 13.99
CA TRP A 70 -4.40 -5.51 14.78
C TRP A 70 -5.90 -5.22 14.58
N PRO A 71 -6.78 -6.24 14.41
CA PRO A 71 -6.51 -7.68 14.55
C PRO A 71 -6.06 -8.39 13.26
N VAL A 72 -6.38 -7.84 12.08
CA VAL A 72 -6.20 -8.52 10.78
C VAL A 72 -4.72 -8.79 10.51
N GLY A 73 -3.87 -7.79 10.77
CA GLY A 73 -2.42 -7.85 10.73
C GLY A 73 -1.86 -9.09 11.39
N ALA A 74 -2.21 -9.26 12.67
CA ALA A 74 -1.74 -10.35 13.52
C ALA A 74 -2.35 -11.71 13.11
N LEU A 75 -3.65 -11.75 12.78
CA LEU A 75 -4.33 -12.97 12.35
C LEU A 75 -3.74 -13.53 11.06
N GLY A 76 -3.42 -12.67 10.09
CA GLY A 76 -2.85 -13.10 8.81
C GLY A 76 -1.34 -13.35 8.85
N ALA A 77 -0.63 -12.92 9.89
CA ALA A 77 0.80 -13.18 10.01
C ALA A 77 1.14 -14.65 10.26
N GLY A 78 0.44 -15.29 11.18
CA GLY A 78 0.83 -16.63 11.63
C GLY A 78 -0.31 -17.55 12.06
N TYR A 79 -1.57 -17.10 12.02
CA TYR A 79 -2.68 -17.86 12.60
C TYR A 79 -3.67 -18.38 11.54
N LEU A 80 -4.24 -17.52 10.69
CA LEU A 80 -5.19 -17.92 9.65
C LEU A 80 -4.66 -17.61 8.24
N LEU A 81 -4.43 -18.66 7.46
CA LEU A 81 -4.08 -18.54 6.04
C LEU A 81 -5.15 -17.79 5.23
N MET A 82 -6.44 -17.97 5.56
CA MET A 82 -7.51 -17.23 4.86
C MET A 82 -7.40 -15.72 5.08
N VAL A 83 -7.04 -15.29 6.30
CA VAL A 83 -6.84 -13.89 6.61
C VAL A 83 -5.59 -13.37 5.90
N HIS A 84 -4.52 -14.16 5.86
CA HIS A 84 -3.31 -13.84 5.09
C HIS A 84 -3.62 -13.56 3.61
N MET A 85 -4.39 -14.44 2.98
CA MET A 85 -4.78 -14.27 1.57
C MET A 85 -5.71 -13.07 1.39
N ALA A 86 -6.64 -12.85 2.32
CA ALA A 86 -7.49 -11.67 2.31
C ALA A 86 -6.67 -10.36 2.41
N GLN A 87 -5.63 -10.32 3.25
CA GLN A 87 -4.70 -9.18 3.32
C GLN A 87 -4.04 -8.92 1.97
N TYR A 88 -3.50 -9.96 1.32
CA TYR A 88 -2.87 -9.83 0.00
C TYR A 88 -3.83 -9.28 -1.06
N LEU A 89 -5.08 -9.75 -1.07
CA LEU A 89 -6.11 -9.23 -1.97
C LEU A 89 -6.44 -7.77 -1.68
N LEU A 90 -6.60 -7.41 -0.39
CA LEU A 90 -6.90 -6.04 0.02
C LEU A 90 -5.76 -5.08 -0.34
N TYR A 91 -4.50 -5.48 -0.16
CA TYR A 91 -3.37 -4.65 -0.56
C TYR A 91 -3.32 -4.44 -2.08
N THR A 92 -3.43 -5.53 -2.84
CA THR A 92 -3.19 -5.53 -4.28
C THR A 92 -4.33 -4.93 -5.07
N PHE A 93 -5.57 -5.26 -4.71
CA PHE A 93 -6.76 -4.92 -5.50
C PHE A 93 -7.60 -3.78 -4.92
N ALA A 94 -7.39 -3.40 -3.65
CA ALA A 94 -8.12 -2.30 -3.03
C ALA A 94 -7.20 -1.14 -2.63
N ALA A 95 -6.29 -1.33 -1.69
CA ALA A 95 -5.46 -0.25 -1.13
C ALA A 95 -4.59 0.43 -2.19
N ALA A 96 -3.79 -0.33 -2.95
CA ALA A 96 -2.89 0.25 -3.95
C ALA A 96 -3.63 0.99 -5.08
N PRO A 97 -4.68 0.43 -5.72
CA PRO A 97 -5.46 1.15 -6.73
C PRO A 97 -6.18 2.39 -6.19
N LEU A 98 -6.78 2.32 -4.99
CA LEU A 98 -7.46 3.46 -4.37
C LEU A 98 -6.48 4.61 -4.06
N LEU A 99 -5.32 4.28 -3.51
CA LEU A 99 -4.27 5.26 -3.24
C LEU A 99 -3.76 5.89 -4.54
N LEU A 100 -3.59 5.11 -5.61
CA LEU A 100 -3.20 5.61 -6.93
C LEU A 100 -4.26 6.54 -7.54
N LEU A 101 -5.53 6.14 -7.52
CA LEU A 101 -6.65 6.97 -8.00
C LEU A 101 -6.81 8.27 -7.21
N SER A 102 -6.41 8.26 -5.94
CA SER A 102 -6.42 9.46 -5.10
C SER A 102 -5.38 10.51 -5.49
N MET A 103 -4.38 10.13 -6.29
CA MET A 103 -3.32 11.03 -6.73
C MET A 103 -3.82 11.89 -7.90
N PRO A 104 -3.75 13.21 -7.78
CA PRO A 104 -4.10 14.08 -8.89
C PRO A 104 -2.99 14.05 -9.95
N GLU A 105 -3.37 14.28 -11.21
CA GLU A 105 -2.47 14.08 -12.34
C GLU A 105 -1.18 14.90 -12.28
N TRP A 106 -1.25 16.15 -11.78
CA TRP A 106 -0.07 17.01 -11.62
C TRP A 106 0.96 16.38 -10.69
N ARG A 107 0.53 15.65 -9.66
CA ARG A 107 1.43 14.99 -8.71
C ARG A 107 2.07 13.79 -9.36
N LEU A 108 1.27 12.99 -10.05
CA LEU A 108 1.75 11.83 -10.77
C LEU A 108 2.77 12.27 -11.84
N ARG A 109 2.45 13.27 -12.66
CA ARG A 109 3.36 13.84 -13.65
C ARG A 109 4.66 14.36 -13.02
N ALA A 110 4.58 15.09 -11.91
CA ALA A 110 5.76 15.60 -11.23
C ALA A 110 6.69 14.48 -10.71
N VAL A 111 6.12 13.38 -10.18
CA VAL A 111 6.88 12.20 -9.75
C VAL A 111 7.52 11.51 -10.95
N VAL A 112 6.75 11.26 -12.01
CA VAL A 112 7.24 10.58 -13.22
C VAL A 112 8.36 11.36 -13.89
N GLN A 113 8.24 12.69 -13.98
CA GLN A 113 9.28 13.56 -14.53
C GLN A 113 10.52 13.58 -13.63
N ARG A 114 10.36 13.74 -12.31
CA ARG A 114 11.49 13.79 -11.36
C ARG A 114 12.35 12.53 -11.39
N PHE A 115 11.72 11.37 -11.51
CA PHE A 115 12.40 10.08 -11.51
C PHE A 115 12.63 9.51 -12.93
N HIS A 116 12.35 10.28 -13.98
CA HIS A 116 12.50 9.88 -15.38
C HIS A 116 11.80 8.54 -15.73
N LEU A 117 10.65 8.27 -15.11
CA LEU A 117 9.96 6.97 -15.17
C LEU A 117 9.10 6.77 -16.42
N HIS A 118 9.08 7.73 -17.36
CA HIS A 118 8.20 7.68 -18.53
C HIS A 118 8.38 6.41 -19.37
N GLY A 119 9.64 6.03 -19.69
CA GLY A 119 9.93 4.84 -20.48
C GLY A 119 9.53 3.56 -19.76
N THR A 120 9.91 3.43 -18.49
CA THR A 120 9.57 2.28 -17.64
C THR A 120 8.06 2.12 -17.52
N LEU A 121 7.33 3.17 -17.17
CA LEU A 121 5.88 3.11 -17.05
C LEU A 121 5.23 2.75 -18.37
N LYS A 122 5.70 3.27 -19.52
CA LYS A 122 5.15 2.92 -20.84
C LYS A 122 5.26 1.43 -21.16
N VAL A 123 6.28 0.74 -20.66
CA VAL A 123 6.43 -0.71 -20.82
C VAL A 123 5.61 -1.45 -19.76
N LEU A 124 5.75 -1.08 -18.48
CA LEU A 124 5.17 -1.80 -17.36
C LEU A 124 3.64 -1.70 -17.28
N THR A 125 3.03 -0.64 -17.82
CA THR A 125 1.57 -0.50 -17.84
C THR A 125 0.89 -1.22 -19.00
N ARG A 126 1.66 -1.86 -19.90
CA ARG A 126 1.09 -2.75 -20.92
C ARG A 126 0.58 -4.03 -20.27
N PRO A 127 -0.52 -4.62 -20.78
CA PRO A 127 -1.19 -5.75 -20.14
C PRO A 127 -0.26 -6.96 -19.98
N LEU A 128 0.51 -7.32 -21.01
CA LEU A 128 1.41 -8.48 -20.97
C LEU A 128 2.54 -8.32 -19.93
N PRO A 129 3.38 -7.25 -19.97
CA PRO A 129 4.38 -7.02 -18.93
C PRO A 129 3.78 -6.95 -17.52
N ALA A 130 2.64 -6.27 -17.35
CA ALA A 130 1.99 -6.14 -16.04
C ALA A 130 1.57 -7.52 -15.48
N VAL A 131 0.93 -8.34 -16.30
CA VAL A 131 0.50 -9.70 -15.90
C VAL A 131 1.70 -10.59 -15.60
N LEU A 132 2.73 -10.57 -16.45
CA LEU A 132 3.94 -11.38 -16.24
C LEU A 132 4.67 -10.98 -14.96
N LEU A 133 4.79 -9.69 -14.68
CA LEU A 133 5.44 -9.21 -13.46
C LEU A 133 4.63 -9.52 -12.21
N ALA A 134 3.32 -9.28 -12.24
CA ALA A 134 2.45 -9.57 -11.10
C ALA A 134 2.48 -11.06 -10.75
N ASN A 135 2.37 -11.94 -11.75
CA ASN A 135 2.47 -13.38 -11.54
C ASN A 135 3.89 -13.83 -11.15
N GLY A 136 4.92 -13.24 -11.75
CA GLY A 136 6.31 -13.53 -11.41
C GLY A 136 6.61 -13.23 -9.95
N VAL A 137 6.16 -12.07 -9.45
CA VAL A 137 6.28 -11.71 -8.02
C VAL A 137 5.45 -12.65 -7.16
N LEU A 138 4.20 -12.96 -7.55
CA LEU A 138 3.34 -13.86 -6.79
C LEU A 138 3.99 -15.24 -6.63
N ILE A 139 4.40 -15.86 -7.74
CA ILE A 139 5.04 -17.19 -7.75
C ILE A 139 6.35 -17.15 -6.97
N SER A 140 7.18 -16.13 -7.17
CA SER A 140 8.48 -16.08 -6.50
C SER A 140 8.37 -15.93 -4.99
N THR A 141 7.37 -15.19 -4.52
CA THR A 141 7.14 -14.95 -3.08
C THR A 141 6.33 -16.03 -2.38
N HIS A 142 5.52 -16.80 -3.12
CA HIS A 142 4.61 -17.80 -2.57
C HIS A 142 4.95 -19.25 -2.93
N MET A 143 6.01 -19.49 -3.73
CA MET A 143 6.44 -20.87 -3.98
C MET A 143 6.91 -21.53 -2.67
N PRO A 144 6.66 -22.84 -2.48
CA PRO A 144 7.03 -23.56 -1.26
C PRO A 144 8.51 -23.37 -0.92
N TRP A 145 9.38 -23.40 -1.94
CA TRP A 145 10.81 -23.18 -1.76
C TRP A 145 11.12 -21.86 -1.04
N THR A 146 10.53 -20.73 -1.47
CA THR A 146 10.77 -19.43 -0.84
C THR A 146 10.17 -19.37 0.57
N VAL A 147 8.95 -19.87 0.74
CA VAL A 147 8.24 -19.81 2.02
C VAL A 147 8.92 -20.70 3.07
N ASP A 148 9.45 -21.86 2.67
CA ASP A 148 10.06 -22.81 3.59
C ASP A 148 11.53 -22.47 3.91
N THR A 149 12.24 -21.82 2.97
CA THR A 149 13.67 -21.44 3.17
C THR A 149 13.86 -20.08 3.83
N VAL A 150 12.95 -19.13 3.61
CA VAL A 150 13.03 -17.75 4.14
C VAL A 150 12.17 -17.58 5.41
N ARG A 151 11.73 -18.70 6.00
CA ARG A 151 10.91 -18.74 7.21
C ARG A 151 11.69 -18.39 8.48
#